data_AF-A0A202E1K4-F1
#
_entry.id   AF-A0A202E1K4-F1
#
_cell.length_a   1.000
_cell.length_b   1.000
_cell.length_c   1.000
_cell.angle_alpha   90.00
_cell.angle_beta   90.00
_cell.angle_gamma   90.00
#
_symmetry.space_group_name_H-M   'P 1'
#
loop_
_entity.id
_entity.type
_entity.pdbx_description
1 polymer ?
#
loop_
_entity_poly.entity_id
_entity_poly.type
_entity_poly.pdbx_seq_one_letter_code
_entity_poly.pdbx_strand_id
1 'polypeptide(L)'
;MNYELLKISHILSVFIFLTATSLTFFLDDSKIKLLKGFKITCGISSFLIFFTGMGLMGVLKVGFPLWMMIKGLIWLAITAFGAMAAKRFPAHLKVPSYIILLFVGMLAIATVVYKPM
;
A
#
# COMPACT_ATOMS: atom_id res chain seq x y z
N MET A 1 1.33 9.65 21.86
CA MET A 1 2.19 9.14 20.76
C MET A 1 2.60 10.31 19.90
N ASN A 2 3.88 10.42 19.51
CA ASN A 2 4.36 11.56 18.75
C ASN A 2 3.78 11.54 17.32
N TYR A 3 3.06 12.61 16.94
CA TYR A 3 2.45 12.76 15.62
C TYR A 3 3.47 12.60 14.49
N GLU A 4 4.65 13.21 14.65
CA GLU A 4 5.71 13.16 13.64
C GLU A 4 6.22 11.73 13.44
N LEU A 5 6.39 10.97 14.52
CA LEU A 5 6.82 9.57 14.43
C LEU A 5 5.78 8.73 13.68
N LEU A 6 4.49 8.88 13.98
CA LEU A 6 3.42 8.17 13.27
C LEU A 6 3.38 8.53 11.78
N LYS A 7 3.55 9.80 11.45
CA LYS A 7 3.57 10.30 10.08
C LYS A 7 4.75 9.72 9.29
N ILE A 8 5.94 9.77 9.87
CA ILE A 8 7.15 9.19 9.28
C ILE A 8 6.99 7.68 9.09
N SER A 9 6.52 6.96 10.11
CA SER A 9 6.27 5.52 10.02
C SER A 9 5.26 5.15 8.95
N HIS A 10 4.18 5.94 8.78
CA HIS A 10 3.19 5.72 7.73
C HIS A 10 3.81 5.87 6.34
N ILE A 11 4.51 6.98 6.09
CA ILE A 11 5.15 7.25 4.80
C ILE A 11 6.19 6.18 4.48
N LEU A 12 7.04 5.83 5.46
CA LEU A 12 8.05 4.79 5.31
C LEU A 12 7.41 3.44 4.96
N SER A 13 6.29 3.09 5.61
CA SER A 13 5.57 1.85 5.33
C SER A 13 5.02 1.83 3.89
N VAL A 14 4.51 2.96 3.38
CA VAL A 14 4.10 3.10 1.97
C VAL A 14 5.29 2.87 1.03
N PHE A 15 6.44 3.50 1.29
CA PHE A 15 7.63 3.31 0.45
C PHE A 15 8.13 1.86 0.45
N ILE A 16 8.17 1.21 1.62
CA ILE A 16 8.55 -0.20 1.74
C ILE A 16 7.56 -1.07 0.97
N PHE A 17 6.26 -0.81 1.09
CA PHE A 17 5.23 -1.56 0.38
C PHE A 17 5.39 -1.46 -1.13
N LEU A 18 5.54 -0.24 -1.67
CA LEU A 18 5.70 -0.03 -3.11
C LEU A 18 6.97 -0.70 -3.66
N THR A 19 8.07 -0.62 -2.91
CA THR A 19 9.35 -1.24 -3.29
C THR A 19 9.29 -2.76 -3.20
N ALA A 20 8.73 -3.31 -2.13
CA ALA A 20 8.58 -4.75 -2.00
C ALA A 20 7.63 -5.31 -3.08
N THR A 21 6.54 -4.58 -3.37
CA THR A 21 5.57 -4.97 -4.40
C THR A 21 6.23 -4.95 -5.77
N SER A 22 6.99 -3.91 -6.13
CA SER A 22 7.70 -3.89 -7.42
C SER A 22 8.62 -5.10 -7.56
N LEU A 23 9.41 -5.40 -6.54
CA LEU A 23 10.32 -6.54 -6.53
C LEU A 23 9.57 -7.86 -6.69
N THR A 24 8.38 -8.03 -6.09
CA THR A 24 7.58 -9.26 -6.33
C THR A 24 7.02 -9.41 -7.74
N PHE A 25 6.87 -8.32 -8.49
CA PHE A 25 6.39 -8.35 -9.88
C PHE A 25 7.54 -8.58 -10.88
N PHE A 26 8.71 -8.02 -10.59
CA PHE A 26 9.85 -8.01 -11.52
C PHE A 26 10.95 -9.03 -11.20
N LEU A 27 11.03 -9.56 -9.98
CA LEU A 27 11.97 -10.64 -9.67
C LEU A 27 11.51 -11.94 -10.33
N ASP A 28 12.49 -12.61 -10.92
CA ASP A 28 12.31 -13.89 -11.57
C ASP A 28 12.09 -15.02 -10.54
N ASP A 29 11.33 -16.03 -10.93
CA ASP A 29 10.95 -17.14 -10.03
C ASP A 29 12.16 -18.00 -9.63
N SER A 30 13.30 -17.87 -10.31
CA SER A 30 14.59 -18.47 -9.92
C SER A 30 15.09 -18.01 -8.53
N LYS A 31 14.60 -16.88 -8.01
CA LYS A 31 14.98 -16.31 -6.69
C LYS A 31 13.91 -16.53 -5.61
N ILE A 32 13.35 -17.75 -5.52
CA ILE A 32 12.22 -18.11 -4.63
C ILE A 32 12.37 -17.62 -3.19
N LYS A 33 13.56 -17.77 -2.56
CA LYS A 33 13.78 -17.35 -1.16
C LYS A 33 13.63 -15.83 -0.98
N LEU A 34 14.23 -15.04 -1.88
CA LEU A 34 14.11 -13.58 -1.87
C LEU A 34 12.67 -13.15 -2.16
N LEU A 35 12.03 -13.77 -3.14
CA LEU A 35 10.64 -13.50 -3.49
C LEU A 35 9.68 -13.75 -2.31
N LYS A 36 9.91 -14.82 -1.54
CA LYS A 36 9.14 -15.12 -0.32
C LYS A 36 9.33 -14.02 0.74
N GLY A 37 10.56 -13.54 0.93
CA GLY A 37 10.86 -12.41 1.80
C GLY A 37 10.07 -11.16 1.43
N PHE A 38 10.14 -10.74 0.17
CA PHE A 38 9.42 -9.55 -0.30
C PHE A 38 7.89 -9.68 -0.21
N LYS A 39 7.32 -10.87 -0.43
CA LYS A 39 5.88 -11.12 -0.21
C LYS A 39 5.48 -10.92 1.24
N ILE A 40 6.29 -11.38 2.19
CA ILE A 40 6.07 -11.17 3.63
C ILE A 40 6.21 -9.67 3.95
N THR A 41 7.24 -9.01 3.43
CA THR A 41 7.42 -7.56 3.60
C THR A 41 6.25 -6.75 3.04
N CYS A 42 5.66 -7.13 1.90
CA CYS A 42 4.42 -6.53 1.38
C CYS A 42 3.27 -6.66 2.38
N GLY A 43 3.06 -7.86 2.93
CA GLY A 43 2.03 -8.10 3.94
C GLY A 43 2.23 -7.22 5.19
N ILE A 44 3.44 -7.23 5.76
CA ILE A 44 3.78 -6.45 6.96
C ILE A 44 3.62 -4.95 6.69
N SER A 45 4.18 -4.45 5.59
CA SER A 45 4.10 -3.03 5.26
C SER A 45 2.67 -2.57 4.98
N SER A 46 1.84 -3.37 4.30
CA SER A 46 0.43 -3.06 4.10
C SER A 46 -0.35 -2.96 5.41
N PHE A 47 -0.09 -3.88 6.35
CA PHE A 47 -0.66 -3.83 7.69
C PHE A 47 -0.20 -2.58 8.44
N LEU A 48 1.09 -2.23 8.36
CA LEU A 48 1.63 -1.02 8.98
C LEU A 48 1.03 0.26 8.38
N ILE A 49 0.81 0.33 7.06
CA ILE A 49 0.11 1.45 6.41
C ILE A 49 -1.27 1.64 7.03
N PHE A 50 -2.03 0.54 7.17
CA PHE A 50 -3.37 0.61 7.75
C PHE A 50 -3.34 1.00 9.23
N PHE A 51 -2.48 0.36 10.02
CA PHE A 51 -2.34 0.60 11.46
C PHE A 51 -1.90 2.04 11.76
N THR A 52 -0.84 2.52 11.10
CA THR A 52 -0.35 3.90 11.27
C THR A 52 -1.32 4.93 10.69
N GLY A 53 -2.05 4.60 9.62
CA GLY A 53 -3.10 5.46 9.07
C GLY A 53 -4.24 5.68 10.06
N MET A 54 -4.74 4.60 10.68
CA MET A 54 -5.74 4.68 11.75
C MET A 54 -5.17 5.38 13.00
N GLY A 55 -3.91 5.13 13.35
CA GLY A 55 -3.22 5.81 14.44
C GLY A 55 -3.17 7.33 14.25
N LEU A 56 -2.88 7.80 13.03
CA LEU A 56 -2.91 9.22 12.68
C LEU A 56 -4.30 9.84 12.86
N MET A 57 -5.38 9.10 12.58
CA MET A 57 -6.76 9.57 12.85
C MET A 57 -6.99 9.81 14.34
N GLY A 58 -6.62 8.83 15.16
CA GLY A 58 -6.79 8.91 16.60
C GLY A 58 -6.07 10.11 17.20
N VAL A 59 -4.86 10.42 16.69
CA VAL A 59 -4.09 11.59 17.12
C VAL A 59 -4.72 12.90 16.63
N LEU A 60 -5.21 12.95 15.38
CA LEU A 60 -5.83 14.14 14.81
C LEU A 60 -7.27 14.38 15.29
N LYS A 61 -7.89 13.43 16.00
CA LYS A 61 -9.26 13.50 16.56
C LYS A 61 -10.35 13.86 15.52
N VAL A 62 -10.16 13.44 14.28
CA VAL A 62 -11.05 13.80 13.14
C VAL A 62 -12.27 12.91 12.99
N GLY A 63 -12.48 11.93 13.89
CA GLY A 63 -13.51 10.91 13.74
C GLY A 63 -13.22 9.97 12.57
N PHE A 64 -14.26 9.45 11.90
CA PHE A 64 -14.17 8.60 10.71
C PHE A 64 -14.79 9.30 9.48
N PRO A 65 -14.11 10.30 8.88
CA PRO A 65 -14.64 11.01 7.72
C PRO A 65 -14.62 10.11 6.48
N LEU A 66 -15.54 10.37 5.54
CA LEU A 66 -15.76 9.54 4.35
C LEU A 66 -14.50 9.40 3.48
N TRP A 67 -13.74 10.48 3.30
CA TRP A 67 -12.48 10.44 2.52
C TRP A 67 -11.47 9.45 3.09
N MET A 68 -11.47 9.25 4.41
CA MET A 68 -10.59 8.30 5.07
C MET A 68 -11.05 6.86 4.88
N MET A 69 -12.37 6.63 4.93
CA MET A 69 -12.94 5.31 4.61
C MET A 69 -12.61 4.91 3.17
N ILE A 70 -12.78 5.84 2.21
CA ILE A 70 -12.42 5.63 0.81
C ILE A 70 -10.93 5.29 0.68
N LYS A 71 -10.05 6.06 1.34
CA LYS A 71 -8.61 5.80 1.32
C LYS A 71 -8.25 4.44 1.91
N GLY A 72 -8.89 4.04 3.01
CA GLY A 72 -8.72 2.72 3.62
C GLY A 72 -9.16 1.58 2.69
N LEU A 73 -10.31 1.73 2.05
CA LEU A 73 -10.83 0.80 1.04
C LEU A 73 -9.89 0.66 -0.15
N ILE A 74 -9.38 1.78 -0.68
CA ILE A 74 -8.41 1.77 -1.77
C ILE A 74 -7.14 1.02 -1.37
N TRP A 75 -6.61 1.27 -0.16
CA TRP A 75 -5.43 0.56 0.32
C TRP A 75 -5.66 -0.94 0.47
N LEU A 76 -6.82 -1.36 0.99
CA LEU A 76 -7.17 -2.77 1.05
C LEU A 76 -7.28 -3.40 -0.35
N ALA A 77 -7.91 -2.69 -1.29
CA ALA A 77 -8.03 -3.14 -2.68
C ALA A 77 -6.65 -3.30 -3.33
N ILE A 78 -5.76 -2.31 -3.17
CA ILE A 78 -4.36 -2.37 -3.65
C ILE A 78 -3.62 -3.56 -3.06
N THR A 79 -3.76 -3.80 -1.76
CA THR A 79 -3.05 -4.86 -1.06
C THR A 79 -3.50 -6.24 -1.53
N ALA A 80 -4.81 -6.46 -1.60
CA ALA A 80 -5.40 -7.70 -2.08
C ALA A 80 -5.09 -7.93 -3.57
N PHE A 81 -5.28 -6.90 -4.41
CA PHE A 81 -5.02 -6.98 -5.83
C PHE A 81 -3.55 -7.20 -6.14
N GLY A 82 -2.64 -6.49 -5.47
CA GLY A 82 -1.19 -6.65 -5.63
C GLY A 82 -0.72 -8.09 -5.36
N ALA A 83 -1.18 -8.68 -4.25
CA ALA A 83 -0.86 -10.07 -3.92
C ALA A 83 -1.43 -11.08 -4.93
N MET A 84 -2.66 -10.85 -5.42
CA MET A 84 -3.29 -11.71 -6.42
C MET A 84 -2.62 -11.59 -7.78
N ALA A 85 -2.38 -10.37 -8.27
CA ALA A 85 -1.76 -10.11 -9.56
C ALA A 85 -0.32 -10.65 -9.60
N ALA A 86 0.48 -10.45 -8.54
CA ALA A 86 1.82 -11.00 -8.45
C ALA A 86 1.87 -12.54 -8.53
N LYS A 87 0.81 -13.23 -8.06
CA LYS A 87 0.75 -14.70 -8.02
C LYS A 87 0.08 -15.33 -9.25
N ARG A 88 -0.96 -14.69 -9.78
CA ARG A 88 -1.87 -15.31 -10.76
C ARG A 88 -1.77 -14.73 -12.16
N PHE A 89 -1.19 -13.54 -12.34
CA PHE A 89 -1.17 -12.93 -13.67
C PHE A 89 0.01 -13.44 -14.52
N PRO A 90 -0.22 -13.71 -15.81
CA PRO A 90 0.84 -14.07 -16.74
C PRO A 90 1.84 -12.93 -16.91
N ALA A 91 3.08 -13.25 -17.28
CA ALA A 91 4.20 -12.29 -17.31
C ALA A 91 3.89 -10.99 -18.09
N HIS A 92 3.17 -11.07 -19.21
CA HIS A 92 2.80 -9.91 -20.02
C HIS A 92 1.81 -8.94 -19.33
N LEU A 93 1.04 -9.42 -18.34
CA LEU A 93 0.10 -8.59 -17.56
C LEU A 93 0.68 -8.07 -16.24
N LYS A 94 1.87 -8.52 -15.83
CA LYS A 94 2.52 -8.07 -14.59
C LYS A 94 2.87 -6.58 -14.64
N VAL A 95 3.44 -6.10 -15.74
CA VAL A 95 3.81 -4.68 -15.89
C VAL A 95 2.56 -3.76 -15.92
N PRO A 96 1.52 -4.03 -16.73
CA PRO A 96 0.28 -3.25 -16.68
C PRO A 96 -0.40 -3.24 -15.31
N SER A 97 -0.45 -4.38 -14.62
CA SER A 97 -1.08 -4.46 -13.29
C SER A 97 -0.30 -3.70 -12.21
N TYR A 98 1.04 -3.68 -12.28
CA TYR A 98 1.85 -2.84 -11.42
C TYR A 98 1.62 -1.34 -11.69
N ILE A 99 1.52 -0.93 -12.96
CA ILE A 99 1.21 0.46 -13.33
C ILE A 99 -0.17 0.88 -12.81
N ILE A 100 -1.18 0.03 -12.95
CA ILE A 100 -2.52 0.27 -12.40
C ILE A 100 -2.43 0.43 -10.88
N LEU A 101 -1.67 -0.41 -10.19
CA LEU A 101 -1.51 -0.35 -8.74
C LEU A 101 -0.87 0.99 -8.31
N LEU A 102 0.15 1.46 -9.03
CA LEU A 102 0.73 2.79 -8.82
C LEU A 102 -0.29 3.92 -9.07
N PHE A 103 -1.05 3.84 -10.15
CA PHE A 103 -2.05 4.84 -10.49
C PHE A 103 -3.14 4.93 -9.41
N VAL A 104 -3.66 3.80 -8.95
CA VAL A 104 -4.64 3.75 -7.86
C VAL A 104 -4.03 4.25 -6.54
N GLY A 105 -2.76 3.95 -6.27
CA GLY A 105 -2.01 4.51 -5.14
C GLY A 105 -1.89 6.03 -5.20
N MET A 106 -1.61 6.60 -6.37
CA MET A 106 -1.59 8.05 -6.57
C MET A 106 -2.97 8.68 -6.39
N LEU A 107 -4.04 8.05 -6.87
CA LEU A 107 -5.41 8.50 -6.62
C LEU A 107 -5.74 8.52 -5.13
N ALA A 108 -5.30 7.52 -4.36
CA ALA A 108 -5.46 7.49 -2.90
C ALA A 108 -4.70 8.61 -2.17
N ILE A 109 -3.66 9.18 -2.78
CA ILE A 109 -2.97 10.37 -2.29
C ILE A 109 -3.73 11.63 -2.72
N ALA A 110 -4.21 11.69 -3.96
CA ALA A 110 -4.96 12.82 -4.49
C ALA A 110 -6.27 13.08 -3.72
N THR A 111 -6.95 12.04 -3.21
CA THR A 111 -8.15 12.19 -2.37
C THR A 111 -7.89 12.99 -1.09
N VAL A 112 -6.64 13.07 -0.61
CA VAL A 112 -6.27 13.93 0.52
C VAL A 112 -6.20 15.40 0.13
N VAL A 113 -5.85 15.71 -1.12
CA VAL A 113 -5.76 17.09 -1.62
C VAL A 113 -7.15 17.65 -1.86
N TYR A 114 -8.03 16.84 -2.45
CA TYR A 114 -9.37 17.27 -2.82
C TYR A 114 -10.40 17.22 -1.70
N LYS A 115 -10.01 16.82 -0.46
CA LYS A 115 -10.85 16.68 0.75
C LYS A 115 -12.33 16.99 0.44
N PRO A 116 -13.13 16.04 -0.04
CA PRO A 116 -14.56 16.30 -0.09
C PRO A 116 -14.96 16.53 1.36
N MET A 117 -15.43 17.76 1.64
CA MET A 117 -15.89 18.22 2.95
C MET A 117 -16.86 17.22 3.56
#